data_AF-A0A2P7TJ19-F1
#
_entry.id   AF-A0A2P7TJ19-F1
#
_cell.length_a   1.000
_cell.length_b   1.000
_cell.length_c   1.000
_cell.angle_alpha   90.00
_cell.angle_beta   90.00
_cell.angle_gamma   90.00
#
_symmetry.space_group_name_H-M   'P 1'
#
loop_
_entity.id
_entity.type
_entity.pdbx_description
1 polymer ?
#
loop_
_entity_poly.entity_id
_entity_poly.type
_entity_poly.pdbx_seq_one_letter_code
_entity_poly.pdbx_strand_id
1 'polypeptide(L)'
;MLFIVILLKEEIFLLQNHFTINCIYMESLQYLIKHPYIVVNKISEALYNENTLAAYARLRSRASGRHRFTEEEVQALIKIFGKLSAQLRKLSARLEKMAVTAAGEEGKPKNDVLKTLNLPMVNWKPLISNAADNLQGNYYKLYDSLRSKSKCNPQELVVLKTELDSFAADIDARLEITKKEAKTYPFGFGRGAHSHILA
;
A
#
# COMPACT_ATOMS: atom_id res chain seq x y z
N MET A 1 46.38 29.37 -20.16
CA MET A 1 45.74 28.08 -20.53
C MET A 1 45.26 27.26 -19.34
N LEU A 2 45.86 27.36 -18.14
CA LEU A 2 45.43 26.60 -16.96
C LEU A 2 44.04 27.02 -16.39
N PHE A 3 43.66 28.29 -16.52
CA PHE A 3 42.40 28.83 -15.95
C PHE A 3 41.13 28.36 -16.67
N ILE A 4 41.20 28.13 -17.99
CA ILE A 4 40.03 27.71 -18.80
C ILE A 4 39.68 26.23 -18.50
N VAL A 5 40.67 25.40 -18.17
CA VAL A 5 40.47 23.97 -17.87
C VAL A 5 39.82 23.76 -16.49
N ILE A 6 40.01 24.68 -15.55
CA ILE A 6 39.40 24.61 -14.21
C ILE A 6 37.92 24.99 -14.27
N LEU A 7 37.58 26.08 -14.98
CA LEU A 7 36.18 26.50 -15.19
C LEU A 7 35.36 25.43 -15.94
N LEU A 8 35.92 24.81 -16.98
CA LEU A 8 35.25 23.72 -17.69
C LEU A 8 35.03 22.47 -16.83
N LYS A 9 35.96 22.16 -15.91
CA LYS A 9 35.79 21.04 -14.96
C LYS A 9 34.74 21.33 -13.89
N GLU A 10 34.66 22.55 -13.38
CA GLU A 10 33.63 22.95 -12.41
C GLU A 10 32.24 23.00 -13.06
N GLU A 11 32.11 23.52 -14.28
CA GLU A 11 30.83 23.50 -15.01
C GLU A 11 30.40 22.08 -15.40
N ILE A 12 31.32 21.20 -15.80
CA ILE A 12 31.01 19.77 -16.06
C ILE A 12 30.67 19.04 -14.76
N PHE A 13 31.31 19.35 -13.63
CA PHE A 13 30.99 18.76 -12.33
C PHE A 13 29.64 19.27 -11.79
N LEU A 14 29.30 20.53 -12.03
CA LEU A 14 27.99 21.10 -11.72
C LEU A 14 26.90 20.59 -12.66
N LEU A 15 27.18 20.37 -13.95
CA LEU A 15 26.24 19.78 -14.91
C LEU A 15 26.05 18.27 -14.68
N GLN A 16 27.11 17.54 -14.32
CA GLN A 16 26.99 16.15 -13.89
C GLN A 16 26.23 16.08 -12.58
N ASN A 17 26.47 16.95 -11.60
CA ASN A 17 25.60 17.02 -10.43
C ASN A 17 24.18 17.45 -10.83
N HIS A 18 23.94 18.39 -11.74
CA HIS A 18 22.57 18.77 -12.14
C HIS A 18 21.82 17.67 -12.91
N PHE A 19 22.52 16.80 -13.64
CA PHE A 19 21.94 15.64 -14.32
C PHE A 19 21.88 14.37 -13.45
N THR A 20 22.68 14.30 -12.38
CA THR A 20 22.72 13.18 -11.42
C THR A 20 22.03 13.50 -10.09
N ILE A 21 21.63 14.76 -9.87
CA ILE A 21 20.78 15.20 -8.77
C ILE A 21 19.36 14.83 -9.16
N ASN A 22 18.99 13.66 -8.65
CA ASN A 22 17.66 13.41 -8.13
C ASN A 22 16.56 13.27 -9.21
N CYS A 23 16.59 12.12 -9.89
CA CYS A 23 15.34 11.41 -10.18
C CYS A 23 14.66 11.08 -8.84
N ILE A 24 14.06 12.06 -8.16
CA ILE A 24 13.48 11.82 -6.84
C ILE A 24 12.28 10.91 -7.05
N TYR A 25 12.42 9.68 -6.57
CA TYR A 25 11.37 8.69 -6.61
C TYR A 25 10.32 9.05 -5.56
N MET A 26 9.05 8.79 -5.83
CA MET A 26 8.00 8.93 -4.81
C MET A 26 8.14 7.83 -3.76
N GLU A 27 8.99 8.04 -2.75
CA GLU A 27 9.29 7.06 -1.72
C GLU A 27 8.03 6.61 -0.96
N SER A 28 7.16 7.56 -0.65
CA SER A 28 5.89 7.31 0.02
C SER A 28 4.96 6.39 -0.78
N LEU A 29 4.90 6.56 -2.10
CA LEU A 29 4.15 5.69 -3.01
C LEU A 29 4.78 4.29 -3.11
N GLN A 30 6.12 4.21 -3.21
CA GLN A 30 6.82 2.93 -3.21
C GLN A 30 6.59 2.16 -1.92
N TYR A 31 6.59 2.85 -0.78
CA TYR A 31 6.28 2.26 0.51
C TYR A 31 4.87 1.66 0.52
N LEU A 32 3.86 2.42 0.08
CA LEU A 32 2.47 1.93 -0.01
C LEU A 32 2.35 0.68 -0.88
N ILE A 33 3.04 0.62 -2.03
CA ILE A 33 3.01 -0.55 -2.92
C ILE A 33 3.74 -1.74 -2.31
N LYS A 34 4.85 -1.51 -1.58
CA LYS A 34 5.65 -2.58 -0.95
C LYS A 34 5.12 -3.03 0.40
N HIS A 35 4.07 -2.39 0.90
CA HIS A 35 3.54 -2.63 2.24
C HIS A 35 3.14 -4.11 2.42
N PRO A 36 3.52 -4.81 3.51
CA PRO A 36 3.27 -6.25 3.69
C PRO A 36 1.79 -6.64 3.67
N TYR A 37 0.90 -5.77 4.14
CA TYR A 37 -0.56 -5.94 4.10
C TYR A 37 -1.18 -5.76 2.71
N ILE A 38 -0.42 -5.32 1.71
CA ILE A 38 -0.98 -4.97 0.39
C ILE A 38 -0.78 -6.11 -0.60
N VAL A 39 -1.86 -6.52 -1.27
CA VAL A 39 -1.79 -7.49 -2.36
C VAL A 39 -1.43 -6.77 -3.65
N VAL A 40 -0.13 -6.73 -3.95
CA VAL A 40 0.42 -6.00 -5.11
C VAL A 40 -0.19 -6.44 -6.44
N ASN A 41 -0.52 -7.73 -6.62
CA ASN A 41 -1.21 -8.21 -7.82
C ASN A 41 -2.57 -7.53 -8.02
N LYS A 42 -3.31 -7.30 -6.93
CA LYS A 42 -4.64 -6.68 -7.00
C LYS A 42 -4.57 -5.18 -7.29
N ILE A 43 -3.53 -4.51 -6.80
CA ILE A 43 -3.22 -3.14 -7.23
C ILE A 43 -2.89 -3.11 -8.71
N SER A 44 -2.06 -4.04 -9.16
CA SER A 44 -1.65 -4.12 -10.56
C SER A 44 -2.84 -4.33 -11.49
N GLU A 45 -3.71 -5.30 -11.17
CA GLU A 45 -4.97 -5.53 -11.88
C GLU A 45 -5.84 -4.27 -11.93
N ALA A 46 -5.98 -3.57 -10.79
CA ALA A 46 -6.78 -2.35 -10.70
C ALA A 46 -6.18 -1.15 -11.46
N LEU A 47 -4.85 -1.11 -11.63
CA LEU A 47 -4.16 -0.03 -12.33
C LEU A 47 -4.18 -0.23 -13.85
N TYR A 48 -3.98 -1.46 -14.31
CA TYR A 48 -3.84 -1.78 -15.73
C TYR A 48 -5.12 -2.34 -16.37
N ASN A 49 -6.18 -2.55 -15.58
CA ASN A 49 -7.44 -3.19 -16.02
C ASN A 49 -7.24 -4.56 -16.69
N GLU A 50 -6.15 -5.24 -16.35
CA GLU A 50 -5.72 -6.49 -16.96
C GLU A 50 -5.25 -7.46 -15.88
N ASN A 51 -5.66 -8.73 -15.97
CA ASN A 51 -5.19 -9.79 -15.08
C ASN A 51 -4.02 -10.56 -15.73
N THR A 52 -2.93 -9.84 -16.01
CA THR A 52 -1.74 -10.42 -16.65
C THR A 52 -0.53 -10.36 -15.73
N LEU A 53 0.36 -11.37 -15.81
CA LEU A 53 1.65 -11.35 -15.10
C LEU A 53 2.51 -10.14 -15.52
N ALA A 54 2.32 -9.66 -16.74
CA ALA A 54 2.99 -8.48 -17.27
C ALA A 54 2.62 -7.21 -16.49
N ALA A 55 1.33 -7.04 -16.15
CA ALA A 55 0.89 -5.93 -15.32
C ALA A 55 1.62 -5.92 -13.97
N TYR A 56 1.71 -7.08 -13.30
CA TYR A 56 2.39 -7.18 -12.01
C TYR A 56 3.87 -6.87 -12.13
N ALA A 57 4.55 -7.40 -13.17
CA ALA A 57 5.96 -7.13 -13.42
C ALA A 57 6.22 -5.63 -13.66
N ARG A 58 5.33 -4.93 -14.39
CA ARG A 58 5.41 -3.47 -14.59
C ARG A 58 5.29 -2.73 -13.26
N LEU A 59 4.26 -3.03 -12.47
CA LEU A 59 4.05 -2.39 -11.17
C LEU A 59 5.24 -2.64 -10.22
N ARG A 60 5.74 -3.88 -10.18
CA ARG A 60 6.90 -4.27 -9.38
C ARG A 60 8.17 -3.51 -9.83
N SER A 61 8.41 -3.41 -11.13
CA SER A 61 9.57 -2.67 -11.66
C SER A 61 9.52 -1.19 -11.25
N ARG A 62 8.33 -0.58 -11.32
CA ARG A 62 8.09 0.80 -10.86
C ARG A 62 8.27 0.97 -9.36
N ALA A 63 7.73 0.05 -8.56
CA ALA A 63 7.91 0.03 -7.12
C ALA A 63 9.40 -0.15 -6.74
N SER A 64 10.19 -0.87 -7.54
CA SER A 64 11.64 -1.01 -7.34
C SER A 64 12.46 0.21 -7.76
N GLY A 65 11.82 1.28 -8.24
CA GLY A 65 12.50 2.52 -8.66
C GLY A 65 13.16 2.43 -10.04
N ARG A 66 13.02 1.31 -10.76
CA ARG A 66 13.64 1.13 -12.09
C ARG A 66 12.99 2.00 -13.18
N HIS A 67 11.73 2.37 -12.99
CA HIS A 67 10.96 3.22 -13.91
C HIS A 67 10.10 4.21 -13.14
N ARG A 68 9.66 5.29 -13.80
CA ARG A 68 8.77 6.33 -13.22
C ARG A 68 7.30 6.07 -13.54
N PHE A 69 6.43 6.27 -12.56
CA PHE A 69 4.98 6.31 -12.79
C PHE A 69 4.59 7.56 -13.58
N THR A 70 3.59 7.43 -14.46
CA THR A 70 2.94 8.59 -15.08
C THR A 70 2.06 9.31 -14.07
N GLU A 71 1.69 10.55 -14.38
CA GLU A 71 0.78 11.31 -13.52
C GLU A 71 -0.55 10.59 -13.32
N GLU A 72 -1.12 10.02 -14.39
CA GLU A 72 -2.39 9.29 -14.34
C GLU A 72 -2.31 8.07 -13.44
N GLU A 73 -1.20 7.32 -13.52
CA GLU A 73 -0.98 6.16 -12.66
C GLU A 73 -0.84 6.56 -11.19
N VAL A 74 -0.14 7.66 -10.89
CA VAL A 74 -0.02 8.18 -9.52
C VAL A 74 -1.38 8.62 -8.99
N GLN A 75 -2.18 9.36 -9.77
CA GLN A 75 -3.52 9.77 -9.35
C GLN A 75 -4.45 8.56 -9.14
N ALA A 76 -4.35 7.54 -10.00
CA ALA A 76 -5.10 6.29 -9.84
C ALA A 76 -4.70 5.56 -8.55
N LEU A 77 -3.40 5.45 -8.26
CA LEU A 77 -2.92 4.82 -7.03
C LEU A 77 -3.34 5.59 -5.78
N ILE A 78 -3.24 6.92 -5.77
CA ILE A 78 -3.74 7.77 -4.67
C ILE A 78 -5.22 7.48 -4.41
N LYS A 79 -6.03 7.39 -5.48
CA LYS A 79 -7.46 7.07 -5.36
C LYS A 79 -7.70 5.66 -4.83
N ILE A 80 -6.93 4.68 -5.29
CA ILE A 80 -7.01 3.27 -4.86
C ILE A 80 -6.72 3.16 -3.36
N PHE A 81 -5.59 3.69 -2.91
CA PHE A 81 -5.18 3.63 -1.51
C PHE A 81 -6.11 4.48 -0.60
N GLY A 82 -6.60 5.62 -1.09
CA GLY A 82 -7.59 6.42 -0.35
C GLY A 82 -8.90 5.66 -0.15
N LYS A 83 -9.39 4.97 -1.19
CA LYS A 83 -10.56 4.07 -1.06
C LYS A 83 -10.28 2.92 -0.10
N LEU A 84 -9.09 2.34 -0.17
CA LEU A 84 -8.68 1.24 0.70
C LEU A 84 -8.71 1.66 2.17
N SER A 85 -8.10 2.80 2.52
CA SER A 85 -8.14 3.37 3.86
C SER A 85 -9.57 3.58 4.37
N ALA A 86 -10.45 4.15 3.54
CA ALA A 86 -11.87 4.32 3.90
C ALA A 86 -12.60 2.98 4.11
N GLN A 87 -12.28 1.95 3.32
CA GLN A 87 -12.84 0.61 3.49
C GLN A 87 -12.34 -0.06 4.77
N LEU A 88 -11.06 0.08 5.10
CA LEU A 88 -10.48 -0.43 6.35
C LEU A 88 -11.19 0.15 7.58
N ARG A 89 -11.47 1.45 7.60
CA ARG A 89 -12.24 2.10 8.68
C ARG A 89 -13.67 1.59 8.80
N LYS A 90 -14.33 1.36 7.67
CA LYS A 90 -15.68 0.76 7.67
C LYS A 90 -15.64 -0.67 8.24
N LEU A 91 -14.58 -1.42 7.99
CA LEU A 91 -14.39 -2.75 8.56
C LEU A 91 -14.10 -2.68 10.07
N SER A 92 -13.21 -1.78 10.50
CA SER A 92 -12.94 -1.50 11.91
C SER A 92 -14.23 -1.19 12.69
N ALA A 93 -15.06 -0.28 12.20
CA ALA A 93 -16.35 0.05 12.82
C ALA A 93 -17.34 -1.14 12.86
N ARG A 94 -17.27 -2.06 11.89
CA ARG A 94 -18.07 -3.29 11.90
C ARG A 94 -17.57 -4.26 12.96
N LEU A 95 -16.25 -4.44 13.10
CA LEU A 95 -15.66 -5.29 14.14
C LEU A 95 -15.98 -4.76 15.54
N GLU A 96 -15.95 -3.44 15.74
CA GLU A 96 -16.35 -2.81 16.99
C GLU A 96 -17.80 -3.13 17.36
N LYS A 97 -18.73 -2.97 16.40
CA LYS A 97 -20.14 -3.34 16.61
C LYS A 97 -20.28 -4.82 16.97
N MET A 98 -19.54 -5.70 16.28
CA MET A 98 -19.55 -7.14 16.56
C MET A 98 -19.06 -7.45 17.98
N ALA A 99 -18.00 -6.78 18.44
CA ALA A 99 -17.47 -6.93 19.79
C ALA A 99 -18.48 -6.50 20.86
N VAL A 100 -19.16 -5.38 20.66
CA VAL A 100 -20.20 -4.87 21.59
C VAL A 100 -21.40 -5.80 21.64
N THR A 101 -21.90 -6.29 20.50
CA THR A 101 -23.04 -7.23 20.47
C THR A 101 -22.70 -8.59 21.09
N ALA A 102 -21.45 -9.06 20.94
CA ALA A 102 -21.00 -10.31 21.52
C ALA A 102 -20.88 -10.26 23.06
N ALA A 103 -20.74 -9.06 23.64
CA ALA A 103 -20.70 -8.87 25.10
C ALA A 103 -22.11 -8.74 25.73
N GLY A 104 -23.17 -8.56 24.94
CA GLY A 104 -24.51 -8.23 25.43
C GLY A 104 -25.62 -9.28 25.20
N GLU A 105 -25.46 -10.21 24.26
CA GLU A 105 -26.47 -11.23 23.96
C GLU A 105 -25.94 -12.66 24.18
N GLU A 106 -26.59 -13.42 25.07
CA GLU A 106 -26.49 -14.87 25.09
C GLU A 106 -27.11 -15.44 23.81
N GLY A 107 -26.24 -15.92 22.91
CA GLY A 107 -26.62 -16.94 21.93
C GLY A 107 -27.07 -16.41 20.57
N LYS A 108 -26.12 -16.01 19.72
CA LYS A 108 -25.86 -16.58 18.38
C LYS A 108 -24.85 -15.72 17.61
N PRO A 109 -23.56 -16.11 17.50
CA PRO A 109 -22.66 -15.50 16.55
C PRO A 109 -23.00 -16.05 15.15
N LYS A 110 -23.99 -15.47 14.48
CA LYS A 110 -24.28 -15.76 13.06
C LYS A 110 -23.50 -14.84 12.11
N ASN A 111 -22.33 -14.34 12.51
CA ASN A 111 -21.47 -13.57 11.63
C ASN A 111 -20.10 -14.23 11.49
N ASP A 112 -19.81 -14.62 10.25
CA ASP A 112 -18.51 -15.12 9.83
C ASP A 112 -17.56 -13.91 9.72
N VAL A 113 -16.67 -13.74 10.71
CA VAL A 113 -15.76 -12.59 10.78
C VAL A 113 -14.93 -12.51 9.49
N LEU A 114 -14.52 -13.67 8.96
CA LEU A 114 -13.77 -13.73 7.70
C LEU A 114 -14.56 -13.22 6.50
N LYS A 115 -15.89 -13.38 6.47
CA LYS A 115 -16.73 -12.76 5.43
C LYS A 115 -16.76 -11.24 5.56
N THR A 116 -16.72 -10.72 6.79
CA THR A 116 -16.61 -9.27 7.02
C THR A 116 -15.28 -8.75 6.51
N LEU A 117 -14.19 -9.50 6.67
CA LEU A 117 -12.85 -9.19 6.14
C LEU A 117 -12.73 -9.37 4.61
N ASN A 118 -13.80 -9.27 3.84
CA ASN A 118 -13.71 -9.39 2.39
C ASN A 118 -13.18 -8.10 1.75
N LEU A 119 -11.86 -7.99 1.65
CA LEU A 119 -11.17 -6.92 0.93
C LEU A 119 -10.06 -7.52 0.06
N PRO A 120 -10.28 -7.66 -1.27
CA PRO A 120 -9.34 -8.35 -2.15
C PRO A 120 -7.93 -7.76 -2.17
N MET A 121 -7.80 -6.46 -1.89
CA MET A 121 -6.52 -5.73 -1.94
C MET A 121 -5.68 -5.87 -0.66
N VAL A 122 -6.23 -6.51 0.37
CA VAL A 122 -5.57 -6.67 1.68
C VAL A 122 -5.15 -8.11 1.90
N ASN A 123 -3.88 -8.27 2.26
CA ASN A 123 -3.32 -9.50 2.76
C ASN A 123 -3.59 -9.59 4.27
N TRP A 124 -4.59 -10.39 4.63
CA TRP A 124 -5.02 -10.54 6.02
C TRP A 124 -4.04 -11.28 6.90
N LYS A 125 -3.17 -12.12 6.33
CA LYS A 125 -2.23 -12.93 7.11
C LYS A 125 -1.37 -12.06 8.05
N PRO A 126 -0.62 -11.06 7.57
CA PRO A 126 0.17 -10.20 8.45
C PRO A 126 -0.67 -9.42 9.48
N LEU A 127 -1.88 -8.96 9.13
CA LEU A 127 -2.77 -8.28 10.10
C LEU A 127 -3.18 -9.22 11.24
N ILE A 128 -3.60 -10.44 10.90
CA ILE A 128 -4.02 -11.45 11.88
C ILE A 128 -2.81 -11.94 12.69
N SER A 129 -1.64 -12.07 12.08
CA SER A 129 -0.39 -12.42 12.79
C SER A 129 -0.05 -11.37 13.85
N ASN A 130 -0.03 -10.09 13.50
CA ASN A 130 0.29 -9.03 14.45
C ASN A 130 -0.76 -8.92 15.57
N ALA A 131 -2.04 -9.06 15.21
CA ALA A 131 -3.11 -9.12 16.21
C ALA A 131 -2.94 -10.32 17.16
N ALA A 132 -2.51 -11.48 16.65
CA ALA A 132 -2.24 -12.65 17.48
C ALA A 132 -1.04 -12.42 18.40
N ASP A 133 0.02 -11.80 17.90
CA ASP A 133 1.23 -11.50 18.68
C ASP A 133 0.91 -10.54 19.84
N ASN A 134 0.09 -9.52 19.60
CA ASN A 134 -0.42 -8.60 20.64
C ASN A 134 -1.25 -9.32 21.72
N LEU A 135 -1.86 -10.45 21.38
CA LEU A 135 -2.61 -11.32 22.30
C LEU A 135 -1.73 -12.41 22.92
N GLN A 136 -0.41 -12.40 22.70
CA GLN A 136 0.53 -13.45 23.11
C GLN A 136 0.14 -14.83 22.55
N GLY A 137 -0.49 -14.85 21.38
CA GLY A 137 -1.02 -16.02 20.70
C GLY A 137 -0.18 -16.42 19.49
N ASN A 138 -0.79 -17.20 18.61
CA ASN A 138 -0.21 -17.49 17.30
C ASN A 138 -1.28 -17.27 16.21
N TYR A 139 -0.81 -17.08 14.98
CA TYR A 139 -1.66 -16.84 13.82
C TYR A 139 -2.80 -17.86 13.67
N TYR A 140 -2.49 -19.15 13.77
CA TYR A 140 -3.47 -20.22 13.53
C TYR A 140 -4.60 -20.21 14.57
N LYS A 141 -4.29 -19.98 15.85
CA LYS A 141 -5.28 -19.89 16.93
C LYS A 141 -6.26 -18.74 16.68
N LEU A 142 -5.75 -17.54 16.37
CA LEU A 142 -6.62 -16.39 16.10
C LEU A 142 -7.41 -16.61 14.80
N TYR A 143 -6.78 -17.11 13.74
CA TYR A 143 -7.46 -17.41 12.48
C TYR A 143 -8.61 -18.40 12.67
N ASP A 144 -8.40 -19.49 13.41
CA ASP A 144 -9.44 -20.48 13.70
C ASP A 144 -10.56 -19.90 14.57
N SER A 145 -10.23 -19.01 15.51
CA SER A 145 -11.22 -18.28 16.30
C SER A 145 -12.11 -17.38 15.42
N LEU A 146 -11.50 -16.59 14.54
CA LEU A 146 -12.21 -15.71 13.59
C LEU A 146 -13.06 -16.52 12.59
N ARG A 147 -12.64 -17.73 12.24
CA ARG A 147 -13.39 -18.66 11.38
C ARG A 147 -14.54 -19.35 12.12
N SER A 148 -14.40 -19.58 13.42
CA SER A 148 -15.36 -20.34 14.21
C SER A 148 -16.63 -19.53 14.51
N LYS A 149 -17.78 -20.10 14.16
CA LYS A 149 -19.10 -19.48 14.41
C LYS A 149 -19.51 -19.45 15.89
N SER A 150 -18.77 -20.11 16.78
CA SER A 150 -19.23 -20.32 18.16
C SER A 150 -18.48 -19.52 19.22
N LYS A 151 -17.26 -19.00 18.95
CA LYS A 151 -16.35 -18.54 20.02
C LYS A 151 -15.34 -17.45 19.60
N CYS A 152 -15.71 -16.46 18.80
CA CYS A 152 -14.82 -15.31 18.63
C CYS A 152 -14.90 -14.41 19.87
N ASN A 153 -13.76 -14.18 20.54
CA ASN A 153 -13.70 -13.39 21.76
C ASN A 153 -13.80 -11.88 21.41
N PRO A 154 -14.63 -11.08 22.13
CA PRO A 154 -14.68 -9.64 21.93
C PRO A 154 -13.31 -8.95 21.96
N GLN A 155 -12.38 -9.43 22.81
CA GLN A 155 -11.03 -8.90 22.89
C GLN A 155 -10.22 -9.13 21.60
N GLU A 156 -10.41 -10.27 20.93
CA GLU A 156 -9.75 -10.58 19.66
C GLU A 156 -10.21 -9.61 18.56
N LEU A 157 -11.50 -9.27 18.56
CA LEU A 157 -12.09 -8.31 17.63
C LEU A 157 -11.57 -6.88 17.89
N VAL A 158 -11.41 -6.49 19.16
CA VAL A 158 -10.85 -5.19 19.54
C VAL A 158 -9.39 -5.05 19.10
N VAL A 159 -8.56 -6.07 19.32
CA VAL A 159 -7.15 -6.03 18.88
C VAL A 159 -7.05 -5.97 17.35
N LEU A 160 -7.84 -6.77 16.64
CA LEU A 160 -7.88 -6.73 15.18
C LEU A 160 -8.38 -5.37 14.65
N LYS A 161 -9.36 -4.75 15.33
CA LYS A 161 -9.81 -3.38 15.04
C LYS A 161 -8.66 -2.39 15.18
N THR A 162 -7.91 -2.44 16.28
CA THR A 162 -6.76 -1.55 16.52
C THR A 162 -5.70 -1.68 15.42
N GLU A 163 -5.37 -2.90 14.99
CA GLU A 163 -4.45 -3.13 13.88
C GLU A 163 -4.97 -2.53 12.56
N LEU A 164 -6.28 -2.62 12.28
CA LEU A 164 -6.88 -2.02 11.10
C LEU A 164 -6.87 -0.49 11.13
N ASP A 165 -7.17 0.09 12.29
CA ASP A 165 -7.14 1.55 12.46
C ASP A 165 -5.71 2.08 12.30
N SER A 166 -4.73 1.38 12.88
CA SER A 166 -3.30 1.70 12.73
C SER A 166 -2.86 1.63 11.27
N PHE A 167 -3.22 0.56 10.56
CA PHE A 167 -2.90 0.42 9.15
C PHE A 167 -3.58 1.48 8.28
N ALA A 168 -4.85 1.80 8.53
CA ALA A 168 -5.56 2.86 7.82
C ALA A 168 -4.92 4.24 8.05
N ALA A 169 -4.46 4.51 9.28
CA ALA A 169 -3.77 5.75 9.61
C ALA A 169 -2.41 5.86 8.91
N ASP A 170 -1.63 4.78 8.83
CA ASP A 170 -0.37 4.76 8.08
C ASP A 170 -0.60 5.01 6.58
N ILE A 171 -1.64 4.40 5.99
CA ILE A 171 -2.01 4.68 4.59
C ILE A 171 -2.29 6.17 4.40
N ASP A 172 -3.09 6.79 5.26
CA ASP A 172 -3.44 8.20 5.13
C ASP A 172 -2.24 9.12 5.27
N ALA A 173 -1.38 8.88 6.26
CA ALA A 173 -0.17 9.65 6.46
C ALA A 173 0.72 9.59 5.20
N ARG A 174 0.90 8.39 4.64
CA ARG A 174 1.68 8.19 3.42
C ARG A 174 1.02 8.80 2.20
N LEU A 175 -0.31 8.80 2.11
CA LEU A 175 -1.03 9.45 1.02
C LEU A 175 -0.89 10.95 1.04
N GLU A 176 -0.95 11.58 2.20
CA GLU A 176 -0.74 13.03 2.30
C GLU A 176 0.68 13.43 1.90
N ILE A 177 1.68 12.62 2.27
CA ILE A 177 3.05 12.79 1.80
C ILE A 177 3.11 12.60 0.27
N THR A 178 2.52 11.52 -0.25
CA THR A 178 2.48 11.20 -1.69
C THR A 178 1.85 12.34 -2.50
N LYS A 179 0.75 12.95 -2.02
CA LYS A 179 0.08 14.06 -2.69
C LYS A 179 0.94 15.32 -2.74
N LYS A 180 1.72 15.60 -1.70
CA LYS A 180 2.67 16.72 -1.69
C LYS A 180 3.81 16.46 -2.66
N GLU A 181 4.40 15.28 -2.56
CA GLU A 181 5.42 14.76 -3.48
C GLU A 181 4.98 14.85 -4.95
N ALA A 182 3.76 14.42 -5.27
CA ALA A 182 3.22 14.41 -6.63
C ALA A 182 3.16 15.81 -7.27
N LYS A 183 2.97 16.86 -6.46
CA LYS A 183 2.95 18.25 -6.93
C LYS A 183 4.35 18.80 -7.18
N THR A 184 5.34 18.25 -6.49
CA THR A 184 6.74 18.70 -6.54
C THR A 184 7.53 17.97 -7.63
N TYR A 185 7.15 16.75 -8.00
CA TYR A 185 7.89 15.97 -8.98
C TYR A 185 7.43 16.23 -10.42
N PRO A 186 8.38 16.52 -11.35
CA PRO A 186 8.07 16.55 -12.76
C PRO A 186 7.82 15.12 -13.25
N PHE A 187 6.57 14.81 -13.60
CA PHE A 187 6.22 13.59 -14.31
C PHE A 187 6.87 13.63 -15.69
N GLY A 188 7.95 12.88 -15.86
CA GLY A 188 8.62 12.76 -17.14
C GLY A 188 7.80 11.88 -18.08
N PHE A 189 7.74 12.23 -19.36
CA PHE A 189 7.35 11.30 -20.42
C PHE A 189 8.24 10.06 -20.29
N GLY A 190 7.67 8.93 -19.87
CA GLY A 190 8.43 7.71 -19.66
C GLY A 190 9.21 7.34 -20.93
N ARG A 191 10.49 7.00 -20.79
CA ARG A 191 11.39 6.55 -21.87
C ARG A 191 10.90 5.32 -22.69
N GLY A 192 9.68 4.83 -22.45
CA GLY A 192 9.13 3.62 -23.08
C GLY A 192 8.14 3.85 -24.22
N ALA A 193 7.73 5.09 -24.52
CA ALA A 193 6.79 5.32 -25.62
C ALA A 193 7.45 5.24 -27.03
N HIS A 194 8.76 5.45 -27.11
CA HIS A 194 9.50 5.52 -28.39
C HIS A 194 10.67 4.54 -28.54
N SER A 195 10.96 3.68 -27.55
CA SER A 195 12.12 2.78 -27.64
C SER A 195 11.90 1.54 -28.53
N HIS A 196 10.72 1.39 -29.15
CA HIS A 196 10.41 0.28 -30.06
C HIS A 196 9.96 0.71 -31.47
N ILE A 197 10.07 2.00 -31.80
CA ILE A 197 9.83 2.48 -33.16
C ILE A 197 11.15 3.01 -33.69
N LEU A 198 12.01 2.10 -34.14
CA LEU A 198 13.02 2.25 -35.20
C LEU A 198 13.69 0.87 -35.34
N ALA A 199 12.95 -0.04 -35.99
CA ALA A 199 13.51 -1.14 -36.76
C ALA A 199 13.66 -0.64 -38.21
#